data_AF-A0A353M002-F1
#
_entry.id   AF-A0A353M002-F1
#
_cell.length_a   1.000
_cell.length_b   1.000
_cell.length_c   1.000
_cell.angle_alpha   90.00
_cell.angle_beta   90.00
_cell.angle_gamma   90.00
#
_symmetry.space_group_name_H-M   'P 1'
#
loop_
_entity.id
_entity.type
_entity.pdbx_description
1 polymer ?
#
loop_
_entity_poly.entity_id
_entity_poly.type
_entity_poly.pdbx_seq_one_letter_code
_entity_poly.pdbx_strand_id
1 'polypeptide(L)' 'RKIVHTEKAPAAVGPYNQGIRAGNLLFISGQLGVDMSTGEIA' A
#
# COMPACT_ATOMS: atom_id res chain seq x y z
N ARG A 1 -15.75 5.35 -4.42
CA ARG A 1 -14.32 5.31 -3.99
C ARG A 1 -14.14 4.06 -3.13
N LYS A 2 -13.17 3.19 -3.43
CA LYS A 2 -12.92 1.96 -2.66
C LYS A 2 -11.48 1.97 -2.13
N ILE A 3 -11.31 1.72 -0.83
CA ILE A 3 -9.99 1.52 -0.22
C ILE A 3 -9.43 0.19 -0.69
N VAL A 4 -8.16 0.18 -1.08
CA VAL A 4 -7.42 -1.02 -1.44
C VAL A 4 -6.45 -1.31 -0.31
N HIS A 5 -6.52 -2.53 0.21
CA HIS A 5 -5.64 -3.05 1.26
C HIS A 5 -5.18 -4.47 0.90
N THR A 6 -3.93 -4.79 1.21
CA THR A 6 -3.35 -6.14 1.06
C THR A 6 -2.22 -6.35 2.05
N GLU A 7 -2.08 -7.60 2.49
CA GLU A 7 -0.97 -8.07 3.33
C GLU A 7 0.32 -8.30 2.52
N LYS A 8 0.25 -8.23 1.18
CA LYS A 8 1.40 -8.43 0.28
C LYS A 8 2.20 -7.16 -0.01
N ALA A 9 1.82 -6.04 0.62
CA ALA A 9 2.49 -4.76 0.49
C ALA A 9 2.70 -4.15 1.88
N PRO A 10 3.68 -3.24 2.04
CA PRO A 10 3.96 -2.62 3.33
C PRO A 10 2.70 -2.01 3.95
N ALA A 11 2.50 -2.25 5.24
CA ALA A 11 1.38 -1.70 5.97
C ALA A 11 1.42 -0.16 5.92
N ALA A 12 0.25 0.48 5.90
CA ALA A 12 0.21 1.93 6.00
C ALA A 12 0.64 2.38 7.41
N VAL A 13 1.82 3.02 7.50
CA VAL A 13 2.43 3.46 8.78
C VAL A 13 1.86 4.81 9.27
N GLY A 14 0.87 5.37 8.57
CA GLY A 14 0.26 6.66 8.90
C GLY A 14 -1.17 6.79 8.37
N PRO A 15 -1.78 7.98 8.44
CA PRO A 15 -3.17 8.21 8.03
C PRO A 15 -3.33 8.26 6.50
N TYR A 16 -2.96 7.18 5.81
CA TYR A 16 -3.12 7.00 4.37
C TYR A 16 -3.60 5.58 4.04
N ASN A 17 -4.07 5.39 2.81
CA ASN A 17 -4.45 4.07 2.29
C ASN A 17 -3.37 3.58 1.34
N GLN A 18 -3.04 2.28 1.35
CA GLN A 18 -2.10 1.69 0.39
C GLN A 18 -2.48 2.01 -1.07
N GLY A 19 -3.79 2.01 -1.37
CA GLY A 19 -4.32 2.53 -2.62
C GLY A 19 -5.80 2.87 -2.54
N ILE A 20 -6.28 3.59 -3.55
CA ILE A 20 -7.68 3.98 -3.69
C ILE A 20 -8.13 3.78 -5.13
N ARG A 21 -9.23 3.05 -5.30
CA ARG A 21 -9.91 2.92 -6.59
C ARG A 21 -11.01 3.97 -6.73
N ALA A 22 -10.96 4.73 -7.82
CA ALA A 22 -11.96 5.70 -8.24
C ALA A 22 -12.45 5.35 -9.64
N GLY A 23 -13.57 4.62 -9.73
CA GLY A 23 -14.05 4.06 -11.00
C GLY A 23 -13.03 3.09 -11.61
N ASN A 24 -12.50 3.45 -12.78
CA ASN A 24 -11.52 2.64 -13.52
C ASN A 24 -10.06 3.04 -13.25
N LEU A 25 -9.83 4.07 -12.44
CA LEU A 25 -8.50 4.48 -12.04
C LEU A 25 -8.14 3.91 -10.66
N LEU A 26 -6.90 3.44 -10.54
CA LEU A 26 -6.30 3.02 -9.29
C LEU A 26 -5.12 3.95 -8.98
N PHE A 27 -5.22 4.65 -7.85
CA PHE A 27 -4.15 5.48 -7.31
C PHE A 27 -3.45 4.69 -6.21
N ILE A 28 -2.13 4.58 -6.29
CA ILE A 28 -1.30 3.88 -5.31
C ILE A 28 -0.44 4.88 -4.55
N SER A 29 -0.22 4.63 -3.26
CA SER A 29 0.79 5.36 -2.49
C SER A 29 2.20 4.93 -2.91
N GLY A 30 3.19 5.76 -2.62
CA GLY A 30 4.60 5.34 -2.70
C GLY A 30 4.84 4.10 -1.86
N GLN A 31 5.56 3.13 -2.42
CA GLN A 31 5.89 1.89 -1.74
C GLN A 31 7.33 1.97 -1.23
N LEU A 32 7.53 1.62 0.03
CA LEU A 32 8.85 1.42 0.60
C LEU A 32 9.40 0.09 0.07
N GLY A 33 10.71 0.02 -0.19
CA GLY A 33 11.42 -1.21 -0.53
C GLY A 33 11.61 -2.09 0.70
N VAL A 34 10.51 -2.60 1.25
CA VAL A 34 10.52 -3.48 2.42
C VAL A 34 10.44 -4.93 1.96
N ASP A 35 11.30 -5.79 2.49
CA ASP A 35 11.13 -7.23 2.39
C ASP A 35 9.93 -7.63 3.24
N MET A 36 8.86 -8.12 2.60
CA MET A 36 7.62 -8.46 3.28
C MET A 36 7.73 -9.71 4.17
N SER A 37 8.81 -10.49 4.07
CA SER A 37 9.07 -11.65 4.93
C SER A 37 9.74 -11.28 6.25
N THR A 38 10.60 -10.26 6.25
CA THR A 38 11.37 -9.82 7.43
C THR A 38 10.85 -8.50 8.02
N GLY A 39 10.21 -7.66 7.20
CA GLY A 39 9.84 -6.30 7.55
C GLY A 39 10.99 -5.28 7.47
N GLU A 40 12.16 -5.68 6.96
CA GLU A 40 13.35 -4.82 6.86
C GLU A 40 13.41 -4.08 5.52
N ILE A 41 14.12 -2.95 5.50
CA ILE A 41 14.38 -2.18 4.28
C ILE A 41 15.49 -2.86 3.47
N ALA A 42 15.25 -3.03 2.16
CA ALA A 42 16.20 -3.55 1.19
C ALA A 42 16.99 -2.43 0.48
#